data_AF-A0A0S8J6X4-F1
#
_entry.id   AF-A0A0S8J6X4-F1
#
_cell.length_a   1.000
_cell.length_b   1.000
_cell.length_c   1.000
_cell.angle_alpha   90.00
_cell.angle_beta   90.00
_cell.angle_gamma   90.00
#
_symmetry.space_group_name_H-M   'P 1'
#
loop_
_entity.id
_entity.type
_entity.pdbx_description
1 polymer ?
#
loop_
_entity_poly.entity_id
_entity_poly.type
_entity_poly.pdbx_seq_one_letter_code
_entity_poly.pdbx_strand_id
1 'polypeptide(L)'
;MSRRTKTIILRVISIAFLIGGIGRLIATEGVFRLFKMQHVWSDQPFVVYNYKALAAFVIWVGIILFICSKDIIKYRSIIRGSILALVIFFLVTLLTGIITCLGLRFYLVDSIFTLILIILFYIIQTE
;
A
#
# COMPACT_ATOMS: atom_id res chain seq x y z
N MET A 1 22.48 1.77 -8.61
CA MET A 1 21.75 2.94 -9.20
C MET A 1 22.29 4.25 -8.59
N SER A 2 22.35 5.38 -9.30
CA SER A 2 22.86 6.63 -8.68
C SER A 2 21.97 7.11 -7.52
N ARG A 3 22.56 7.72 -6.48
CA ARG A 3 21.81 8.25 -5.31
C ARG A 3 20.69 9.21 -5.73
N ARG A 4 20.94 10.03 -6.77
CA ARG A 4 19.97 10.97 -7.33
C ARG A 4 18.78 10.26 -7.99
N THR A 5 19.04 9.21 -8.76
CA THR A 5 17.99 8.39 -9.39
C THR A 5 17.12 7.72 -8.32
N LYS A 6 17.71 7.21 -7.23
CA LYS A 6 16.96 6.57 -6.12
C LYS A 6 15.99 7.55 -5.47
N THR A 7 16.46 8.75 -5.15
CA THR A 7 15.62 9.81 -4.59
C THR A 7 14.47 10.16 -5.52
N ILE A 8 14.71 10.26 -6.84
CA ILE A 8 13.66 10.55 -7.81
C ILE A 8 12.62 9.43 -7.84
N ILE A 9 13.04 8.18 -7.99
CA ILE A 9 12.12 7.02 -8.01
C ILE A 9 11.29 6.97 -6.73
N LEU A 10 11.93 7.11 -5.57
CA LEU A 10 11.25 7.14 -4.28
C LEU A 10 10.19 8.24 -4.18
N ARG A 11 10.48 9.44 -4.71
CA ARG A 11 9.52 10.55 -4.75
C ARG A 11 8.37 10.29 -5.69
N VAL A 12 8.64 9.75 -6.88
CA VAL A 12 7.59 9.42 -7.86
C VAL A 12 6.66 8.36 -7.29
N ILE A 13 7.22 7.28 -6.72
CA ILE A 13 6.43 6.23 -6.07
C ILE A 13 5.66 6.83 -4.89
N SER A 14 6.31 7.60 -4.01
CA SER A 14 5.65 8.28 -2.90
C SER A 14 4.44 9.12 -3.34
N ILE A 15 4.60 9.96 -4.37
CA ILE A 15 3.52 10.80 -4.90
C ILE A 15 2.39 9.94 -5.48
N ALA A 16 2.72 8.88 -6.22
CA ALA A 16 1.73 7.96 -6.75
C ALA A 16 0.91 7.29 -5.63
N PHE A 17 1.56 6.92 -4.53
CA PHE A 17 0.90 6.37 -3.34
C PHE A 17 -0.01 7.39 -2.67
N LEU A 18 0.45 8.63 -2.50
CA LEU A 18 -0.37 9.71 -1.93
C LEU A 18 -1.62 9.97 -2.78
N ILE A 19 -1.46 10.11 -4.11
CA ILE A 19 -2.57 10.34 -5.04
C ILE A 19 -3.53 9.15 -5.04
N GLY A 20 -3.01 7.92 -5.17
CA GLY A 20 -3.83 6.71 -5.16
C GLY A 20 -4.58 6.51 -3.84
N GLY A 21 -3.91 6.75 -2.72
CA GLY A 21 -4.52 6.69 -1.40
C GLY A 21 -5.60 7.75 -1.18
N ILE A 22 -5.34 9.01 -1.55
CA ILE A 22 -6.38 10.07 -1.50
C ILE A 22 -7.56 9.69 -2.38
N GLY A 23 -7.31 9.22 -3.61
CA GLY A 23 -8.33 8.74 -4.54
C GLY A 23 -9.21 7.64 -3.95
N ARG A 24 -8.61 6.67 -3.26
CA ARG A 24 -9.36 5.62 -2.53
C ARG A 24 -10.20 6.18 -1.39
N LEU A 25 -9.67 7.14 -0.63
CA LEU A 25 -10.34 7.72 0.53
C LEU A 25 -11.61 8.51 0.13
N ILE A 26 -11.48 9.29 -0.95
CA ILE A 26 -12.59 10.09 -1.52
C ILE A 26 -13.49 9.28 -2.46
N ALA A 27 -13.20 7.99 -2.69
CA ALA A 27 -14.03 7.16 -3.55
C ALA A 27 -15.47 7.11 -3.02
N THR A 28 -16.40 7.38 -3.94
CA THR A 28 -17.85 7.36 -3.72
C THR A 28 -18.48 6.21 -4.50
N GLU A 29 -19.78 5.99 -4.32
CA GLU A 29 -20.54 5.02 -5.13
C GLU A 29 -20.29 5.17 -6.64
N GLY A 30 -20.17 6.41 -7.13
CA GLY A 30 -19.88 6.69 -8.54
C GLY A 30 -18.56 6.07 -9.03
N VAL A 31 -17.52 6.08 -8.18
CA VAL A 31 -16.23 5.43 -8.47
C VAL A 31 -16.41 3.91 -8.51
N PHE A 32 -17.11 3.34 -7.53
CA PHE A 32 -17.40 1.90 -7.52
C PHE A 32 -18.23 1.47 -8.74
N ARG A 33 -19.20 2.29 -9.17
CA ARG A 33 -19.99 2.04 -10.37
C ARG A 33 -19.14 2.08 -11.65
N LEU A 34 -18.19 3.02 -11.76
CA LEU A 34 -17.26 3.11 -12.90
C LEU A 34 -16.40 1.85 -13.04
N PHE A 35 -16.02 1.22 -11.92
CA PHE A 35 -15.30 -0.06 -11.89
C PHE A 35 -16.23 -1.30 -11.92
N LYS A 36 -17.54 -1.12 -12.15
CA LYS A 36 -18.56 -2.20 -12.13
C LYS A 36 -18.63 -2.95 -10.79
N MET A 37 -18.35 -2.26 -9.68
CA MET A 37 -18.33 -2.76 -8.30
C MET A 37 -19.43 -2.13 -7.42
N GLN A 38 -20.53 -1.62 -7.99
CA GLN A 38 -21.56 -0.90 -7.22
C GLN A 38 -22.17 -1.74 -6.09
N HIS A 39 -22.29 -3.06 -6.28
CA HIS A 39 -22.83 -4.00 -5.30
C HIS A 39 -22.02 -4.00 -3.99
N VAL A 40 -20.71 -3.73 -4.07
CA VAL A 40 -19.85 -3.61 -2.89
C VAL A 40 -20.24 -2.40 -2.04
N TRP A 41 -20.72 -1.32 -2.67
CA TRP A 41 -21.10 -0.10 -1.98
C TRP A 41 -22.42 -0.24 -1.22
N SER A 42 -23.44 -0.85 -1.83
CA SER A 42 -24.76 -1.00 -1.21
C SER A 42 -24.84 -2.16 -0.23
N ASP A 43 -24.19 -3.29 -0.54
CA ASP A 43 -24.46 -4.55 0.14
C ASP A 43 -23.37 -4.92 1.15
N GLN A 44 -22.21 -4.24 1.10
CA GLN A 44 -21.01 -4.61 1.87
C GLN A 44 -20.31 -3.39 2.52
N PRO A 45 -20.97 -2.68 3.47
CA PRO A 45 -20.42 -1.48 4.11
C PRO A 45 -19.08 -1.72 4.82
N PHE A 46 -18.88 -2.93 5.36
CA PHE A 46 -17.59 -3.32 5.96
C PHE A 46 -16.45 -3.38 4.93
N VAL A 47 -16.73 -3.81 3.69
CA VAL A 47 -15.72 -3.85 2.62
C VAL A 47 -15.35 -2.43 2.17
N VAL A 48 -16.34 -1.53 2.09
CA VAL A 48 -16.08 -0.11 1.82
C VAL A 48 -15.25 0.54 2.93
N TYR A 49 -15.57 0.25 4.19
CA TYR A 49 -14.78 0.73 5.33
C TYR A 49 -13.33 0.25 5.25
N ASN A 50 -13.10 -1.05 5.03
CA ASN A 50 -11.74 -1.58 4.88
C ASN A 50 -11.00 -0.98 3.68
N TYR A 51 -11.67 -0.82 2.55
CA TYR A 51 -11.09 -0.16 1.37
C TYR A 51 -10.59 1.26 1.71
N LYS A 52 -11.37 2.04 2.47
CA LYS A 52 -10.98 3.37 2.92
C LYS A 52 -9.92 3.36 4.03
N ALA A 53 -9.95 2.39 4.94
CA ALA A 53 -8.90 2.22 5.95
C ALA A 53 -7.55 1.87 5.31
N LEU A 54 -7.56 1.00 4.31
CA LEU A 54 -6.37 0.62 3.53
C LEU A 54 -5.83 1.81 2.72
N ALA A 55 -6.70 2.75 2.34
CA ALA A 55 -6.29 4.02 1.75
C ALA A 55 -5.40 4.85 2.69
N ALA A 56 -5.76 4.94 3.97
CA ALA A 56 -4.94 5.63 4.98
C ALA A 56 -3.56 4.98 5.14
N PHE A 57 -3.50 3.64 5.09
CA PHE A 57 -2.24 2.91 5.11
C PHE A 57 -1.37 3.22 3.88
N VAL A 58 -1.96 3.23 2.68
CA VAL A 58 -1.26 3.59 1.43
C VAL A 58 -0.71 5.02 1.49
N ILE A 59 -1.49 5.97 2.01
CA ILE A 59 -1.04 7.36 2.23
C ILE A 59 0.16 7.38 3.19
N TRP A 60 0.07 6.66 4.32
CA TRP A 60 1.14 6.58 5.30
C TRP A 60 2.44 6.03 4.69
N VAL A 61 2.38 4.95 3.91
CA VAL A 61 3.53 4.42 3.17
C VAL A 61 4.11 5.47 2.22
N GLY A 62 3.25 6.20 1.50
CA GLY A 62 3.64 7.31 0.64
C GLY A 62 4.42 8.41 1.38
N ILE A 63 3.96 8.80 2.58
CA ILE A 63 4.64 9.79 3.44
C ILE A 63 6.01 9.29 3.87
N ILE A 64 6.09 8.03 4.32
CA ILE A 64 7.36 7.43 4.77
C ILE A 64 8.37 7.38 3.61
N LEU A 65 7.95 6.95 2.42
CA LEU A 65 8.79 6.97 1.21
C LEU A 65 9.29 8.38 0.88
N PHE A 66 8.43 9.40 1.03
CA PHE A 66 8.80 10.79 0.79
C PHE A 66 9.90 11.26 1.74
N ILE A 67 9.74 10.98 3.04
CA ILE A 67 10.70 11.34 4.09
C ILE A 67 12.03 10.61 3.84
N CYS A 68 11.97 9.31 3.58
CA CYS A 68 13.15 8.48 3.30
C CYS A 68 13.89 8.95 2.04
N SER A 69 13.18 9.50 1.04
CA SER A 69 13.81 10.03 -0.18
C SER A 69 14.76 11.20 0.08
N LYS A 70 14.58 11.94 1.19
CA LYS A 70 15.41 13.09 1.56
C LYS A 70 16.78 12.66 2.08
N ASP A 71 16.80 11.62 2.91
CA ASP A 71 18.04 11.04 3.44
C ASP A 71 17.89 9.58 3.87
N ILE A 72 18.17 8.67 2.93
CA ILE A 72 18.02 7.22 3.12
C ILE A 72 18.90 6.71 4.28
N ILE A 73 20.09 7.28 4.47
CA ILE A 73 21.05 6.83 5.48
C ILE A 73 20.50 7.13 6.86
N LYS A 74 20.01 8.37 7.07
CA LYS A 74 19.42 8.80 8.33
C LYS A 74 18.17 8.00 8.70
N TYR A 75 17.34 7.64 7.72
CA TYR A 75 16.04 7.01 7.97
C TYR A 75 16.03 5.48 7.80
N ARG A 76 17.20 4.83 7.81
CA ARG A 76 17.33 3.38 7.61
C ARG A 76 16.54 2.54 8.63
N SER A 77 16.44 3.00 9.87
CA SER A 77 15.64 2.34 10.92
C SER A 77 14.13 2.40 10.62
N ILE A 78 13.65 3.53 10.10
CA ILE A 78 12.25 3.70 9.69
C ILE A 78 11.92 2.78 8.52
N ILE A 79 12.83 2.66 7.55
CA ILE A 79 12.69 1.72 6.43
C ILE A 79 12.58 0.28 6.93
N ARG A 80 13.46 -0.15 7.84
CA ARG A 80 13.39 -1.48 8.47
C ARG A 80 12.08 -1.72 9.19
N GLY A 81 11.63 -0.75 10.00
CA GLY A 81 10.35 -0.83 10.69
C GLY A 81 9.17 -0.93 9.72
N SER A 82 9.23 -0.21 8.61
CA SER A 82 8.21 -0.23 7.55
C SER A 82 8.18 -1.58 6.82
N ILE A 83 9.35 -2.18 6.53
CA ILE A 83 9.43 -3.54 5.98
C ILE A 83 8.79 -4.54 6.92
N LEU A 84 9.11 -4.49 8.22
CA LEU A 84 8.51 -5.39 9.20
C LEU A 84 6.98 -5.23 9.27
N ALA A 85 6.49 -3.99 9.29
CA ALA A 85 5.06 -3.71 9.28
C ALA A 85 4.37 -4.26 8.03
N LEU A 86 4.99 -4.08 6.85
CA LEU A 86 4.48 -4.63 5.59
C LEU A 86 4.51 -6.16 5.58
N VAL A 87 5.53 -6.80 6.13
CA VAL A 87 5.61 -8.27 6.25
C VAL A 87 4.48 -8.78 7.14
N ILE A 88 4.24 -8.15 8.30
CA ILE A 88 3.13 -8.51 9.17
C ILE A 88 1.79 -8.31 8.44
N PHE A 89 1.61 -7.17 7.75
CA PHE A 89 0.41 -6.90 6.97
C PHE A 89 0.18 -7.94 5.87
N PHE A 90 1.22 -8.31 5.13
CA PHE A 90 1.19 -9.36 4.12
C PHE A 90 0.73 -10.70 4.72
N LEU A 91 1.36 -11.13 5.82
CA LEU A 91 1.04 -12.39 6.47
C LEU A 91 -0.39 -12.40 7.02
N VAL A 92 -0.81 -11.32 7.68
CA VAL A 92 -2.18 -11.20 8.22
C VAL A 92 -3.21 -11.24 7.09
N THR A 93 -2.98 -10.51 6.00
CA THR A 93 -3.89 -10.47 4.85
C THR A 93 -4.01 -11.83 4.18
N LEU A 94 -2.87 -12.50 3.94
CA LEU A 94 -2.82 -13.82 3.33
C LEU A 94 -3.50 -14.88 4.21
N LEU A 95 -3.15 -14.94 5.50
CA LEU A 95 -3.73 -15.88 6.45
C LEU A 95 -5.22 -15.63 6.63
N THR A 96 -5.65 -14.37 6.73
CA THR A 96 -7.07 -14.02 6.83
C THR A 96 -7.82 -14.52 5.60
N GLY A 97 -7.29 -14.29 4.39
CA GLY A 97 -7.88 -14.78 3.14
C GLY A 97 -8.02 -16.30 3.10
N ILE A 98 -7.00 -17.03 3.57
CA ILE A 98 -7.00 -18.49 3.64
C ILE A 98 -8.01 -19.00 4.68
N ILE A 99 -7.96 -18.49 5.92
CA ILE A 99 -8.81 -18.95 7.03
C ILE A 99 -10.29 -18.69 6.76
N THR A 100 -10.60 -17.56 6.12
CA THR A 100 -11.98 -17.19 5.78
C THR A 100 -12.48 -17.79 4.48
N CYS A 101 -11.66 -18.60 3.78
CA CYS A 101 -11.96 -19.16 2.47
C CYS A 101 -12.43 -18.10 1.46
N LEU A 102 -11.91 -16.87 1.56
CA LEU A 102 -12.20 -15.82 0.60
C LEU A 102 -11.65 -16.22 -0.76
N GLY A 103 -12.39 -15.91 -1.84
CA GLY A 103 -11.86 -16.08 -3.19
C GLY A 103 -10.56 -15.28 -3.37
N LEU A 104 -9.55 -15.90 -4.00
CA LEU A 104 -8.21 -15.32 -4.20
C LEU A 104 -8.24 -13.85 -4.67
N ARG A 105 -9.18 -13.50 -5.56
CA ARG A 105 -9.36 -12.14 -6.09
C ARG A 105 -9.49 -11.04 -5.03
N PHE A 106 -9.93 -11.37 -3.81
CA PHE A 106 -10.19 -10.40 -2.76
C PHE A 106 -8.97 -10.02 -1.90
N TYR A 107 -7.96 -10.88 -1.83
CA TYR A 107 -6.78 -10.64 -0.97
C TYR A 107 -5.45 -10.78 -1.71
N LEU A 108 -5.42 -11.44 -2.88
CA LEU A 108 -4.21 -11.69 -3.64
C LEU A 108 -3.60 -10.39 -4.18
N VAL A 109 -4.43 -9.46 -4.65
CA VAL A 109 -3.97 -8.16 -5.18
C VAL A 109 -3.24 -7.38 -4.10
N ASP A 110 -3.82 -7.25 -2.91
CA ASP A 110 -3.21 -6.54 -1.79
C ASP A 110 -1.96 -7.29 -1.27
N SER A 111 -1.96 -8.62 -1.27
CA SER A 111 -0.81 -9.43 -0.88
C SER A 111 0.37 -9.25 -1.85
N ILE A 112 0.13 -9.33 -3.16
CA ILE A 112 1.17 -9.11 -4.18
C ILE A 112 1.69 -7.67 -4.10
N PHE A 113 0.80 -6.69 -3.96
CA PHE A 113 1.18 -5.30 -3.84
C PHE A 113 2.07 -5.05 -2.62
N THR A 114 1.71 -5.62 -1.47
CA THR A 114 2.51 -5.53 -0.25
C THR A 114 3.87 -6.20 -0.43
N LEU A 115 3.93 -7.35 -1.11
CA LEU A 115 5.19 -8.05 -1.40
C LEU A 115 6.12 -7.20 -2.29
N ILE A 116 5.58 -6.57 -3.34
CA ILE A 116 6.35 -5.67 -4.22
C ILE A 116 6.95 -4.51 -3.41
N LEU A 117 6.18 -3.94 -2.47
CA LEU A 117 6.67 -2.89 -1.58
C LEU A 117 7.80 -3.37 -0.67
N ILE A 118 7.66 -4.55 -0.08
CA ILE A 118 8.70 -5.16 0.77
C ILE A 118 10.01 -5.28 -0.02
N ILE A 119 9.95 -5.82 -1.25
CA ILE A 119 11.11 -5.98 -2.13
C ILE A 119 11.74 -4.62 -2.45
N LEU A 120 10.92 -3.63 -2.81
CA LEU A 120 11.39 -2.27 -3.11
C LEU A 120 12.12 -1.65 -1.91
N PHE A 121 11.50 -1.67 -0.73
CA PHE A 121 12.12 -1.12 0.48
C PHE A 121 13.40 -1.88 0.87
N TYR A 122 13.41 -3.20 0.68
CA TYR A 122 14.59 -4.02 0.95
C TYR A 122 15.78 -3.62 0.04
N ILE A 123 15.55 -3.50 -1.27
CA ILE A 123 16.56 -3.06 -2.24
C ILE A 123 17.13 -1.69 -1.84
N ILE A 124 16.26 -0.77 -1.43
CA ILE A 124 16.65 0.58 -1.01
C ILE A 124 17.48 0.54 0.29
N GLN A 125 17.18 -0.40 1.19
CA GLN A 125 17.88 -0.53 2.46
C GLN A 125 19.29 -1.12 2.31
N THR A 126 19.46 -2.11 1.44
CA THR A 126 20.72 -2.88 1.31
C THR A 126 21.82 -2.15 0.55
N GLU A 127 21.46 -1.21 -0.33
CA GLU A 127 22.43 -0.32 -0.98
C GLU A 127 22.75 0.95 -0.17
#